data_AF-A0AB35IR11-F1
#
_entry.id   AF-A0AB35IR11-F1
#
_cell.length_a   1.000
_cell.length_b   1.000
_cell.length_c   1.000
_cell.angle_alpha   90.00
_cell.angle_beta   90.00
_cell.angle_gamma   90.00
#
_symmetry.space_group_name_H-M   'P 1'
#
loop_
_entity.id
_entity.type
_entity.pdbx_description
1 polymer ?
#
loop_
_entity_poly.entity_id
_entity_poly.type
_entity_poly.pdbx_seq_one_letter_code
_entity_poly.pdbx_strand_id
1 'polypeptide(L)'
;MLIRKLNITFCNVINFSDITQHTKKTYEQLDLFIDYESKDKQEKVLQEKLKKELALQKAILEIKNKYDKNAVLKVMDLQDGATAKERNEQIGGHKK
;
A
#
# COMPACT_ATOMS: atom_id res chain seq x y z
N MET A 1 -8.14 -24.52 -22.54
CA MET A 1 -7.99 -23.52 -21.46
C MET A 1 -6.60 -22.91 -21.58
N LEU A 2 -6.47 -21.66 -22.05
CA LEU A 2 -5.18 -20.98 -22.24
C LEU A 2 -4.81 -20.24 -20.96
N ILE A 3 -3.92 -20.83 -20.16
CA ILE A 3 -3.41 -20.19 -18.93
C ILE A 3 -2.12 -19.46 -19.30
N ARG A 4 -2.09 -18.13 -19.16
CA ARG A 4 -0.84 -17.35 -19.23
C ARG A 4 -0.29 -17.18 -17.82
N LYS A 5 0.91 -17.70 -17.57
CA LYS A 5 1.64 -17.52 -16.31
C LYS A 5 2.63 -16.36 -16.47
N LEU A 6 2.52 -15.36 -15.59
CA LEU A 6 3.47 -14.25 -15.48
C LEU A 6 4.30 -14.45 -14.21
N ASN A 7 5.62 -14.44 -14.34
CA ASN A 7 6.54 -14.50 -13.19
C ASN A 7 7.18 -13.12 -13.02
N ILE A 8 7.08 -12.57 -11.81
CA ILE A 8 7.72 -11.30 -11.44
C ILE A 8 8.77 -11.64 -10.38
N THR A 9 10.02 -11.25 -10.63
CA THR A 9 11.13 -11.43 -9.69
C THR A 9 11.65 -10.06 -9.25
N PHE A 10 11.97 -9.93 -7.97
CA PHE A 10 12.56 -8.71 -7.41
C PHE A 10 14.04 -8.97 -7.16
N CYS A 11 14.93 -8.32 -7.92
CA CYS A 11 16.37 -8.57 -7.84
C CYS A 11 17.07 -7.79 -6.71
N ASN A 12 16.62 -6.57 -6.42
CA ASN A 12 17.29 -5.65 -5.50
C ASN A 12 16.33 -5.13 -4.43
N VAL A 13 15.82 -6.05 -3.61
CA VAL A 13 14.94 -5.69 -2.50
C VAL A 13 15.80 -5.09 -1.39
N ILE A 14 15.67 -3.78 -1.20
CA ILE A 14 16.34 -3.03 -0.13
C ILE A 14 15.37 -2.74 1.01
N ASN A 15 15.86 -2.76 2.25
CA ASN A 15 15.03 -2.40 3.40
C ASN A 15 14.77 -0.89 3.38
N PHE A 16 13.57 -0.49 3.79
CA PHE A 16 13.20 0.91 3.92
C PHE A 16 14.14 1.69 4.87
N SER A 17 14.64 1.03 5.90
CA SER A 17 15.61 1.60 6.84
C SER A 17 16.93 1.98 6.15
N ASP A 18 17.37 1.18 5.17
CA ASP A 18 18.64 1.38 4.47
C ASP A 18 18.56 2.54 3.47
N ILE A 19 17.38 2.75 2.84
CA ILE A 19 17.13 3.91 1.96
C ILE A 19 17.36 5.22 2.72
N THR A 20 16.87 5.29 3.96
CA THR A 20 16.98 6.50 4.79
C THR A 20 18.44 6.80 5.17
N GLN A 21 19.27 5.77 5.32
CA GLN A 21 20.69 5.91 5.65
C GLN A 21 21.53 6.36 4.45
N HIS A 22 21.22 5.86 3.25
CA HIS A 22 21.90 6.26 2.02
C HIS A 22 21.54 7.68 1.57
N THR A 23 20.28 8.08 1.74
CA THR A 23 19.81 9.44 1.39
C THR A 23 20.25 10.50 2.40
N LYS A 24 20.39 10.17 3.69
CA LYS A 24 20.92 11.12 4.70
C LYS A 24 22.39 11.50 4.52
N LYS A 25 23.18 10.71 3.79
CA LYS A 25 24.61 10.97 3.54
C LYS A 25 24.87 11.84 2.31
N THR A 26 23.82 12.32 1.64
CA THR A 26 23.97 13.20 0.49
C THR A 26 24.08 14.65 0.98
N TYR A 27 25.22 15.28 0.75
CA TYR A 27 25.38 16.71 1.00
C TYR A 27 24.75 17.46 -0.17
N GLU A 28 23.71 18.24 0.12
CA GLU A 28 23.09 19.14 -0.87
C GLU A 28 23.82 20.48 -0.83
N GLN A 29 24.24 21.00 -1.99
CA GLN A 29 24.70 22.38 -2.07
C GLN A 29 23.49 23.31 -1.95
N LEU A 30 23.57 24.27 -1.02
CA LEU A 30 22.55 25.30 -0.92
C LEU A 30 22.69 26.26 -2.11
N ASP A 31 21.57 26.55 -2.75
CA ASP A 31 21.43 27.49 -3.84
C ASP A 31 20.70 28.74 -3.32
N LEU A 32 21.29 29.90 -3.57
CA LEU A 32 20.79 31.19 -3.11
C LEU A 32 19.44 31.58 -3.73
N PHE A 33 19.06 30.95 -4.85
CA PHE A 33 17.82 31.24 -5.57
C PHE A 33 16.65 30.33 -5.19
N ILE A 34 16.84 29.38 -4.25
CA ILE A 34 15.80 28.47 -3.79
C ILE A 34 15.09 29.05 -2.56
N ASP A 35 13.76 29.12 -2.62
CA ASP A 35 12.93 29.39 -1.43
C ASP A 35 12.84 28.14 -0.56
N TYR A 36 13.72 28.06 0.43
CA TYR A 36 13.81 26.96 1.37
C TYR A 36 12.61 26.84 2.31
N GLU A 37 11.90 27.93 2.62
CA GLU A 37 10.70 27.86 3.46
C GLU A 37 9.57 27.12 2.74
N SER A 38 9.42 27.37 1.44
CA SER A 38 8.46 26.65 0.60
C SER A 38 8.85 25.18 0.41
N LYS A 39 10.15 24.88 0.22
CA LYS A 39 10.66 23.50 0.09
C LYS A 39 10.42 22.68 1.38
N ASP A 40 10.70 23.26 2.55
CA ASP A 40 10.51 22.59 3.85
C ASP A 40 9.03 22.27 4.14
N LYS A 41 8.12 23.19 3.82
CA LYS A 41 6.66 22.95 3.94
C LYS A 41 6.21 21.80 3.04
N GLN A 42 6.68 21.75 1.79
CA GLN A 42 6.35 20.67 0.87
C GLN A 42 6.88 19.32 1.35
N GLU A 43 8.11 19.30 1.86
CA GLU A 43 8.73 18.08 2.40
C GLU A 43 7.96 17.55 3.63
N LYS A 44 7.55 18.44 4.54
CA LYS A 44 6.72 18.08 5.71
C LYS A 44 5.39 17.46 5.29
N VAL A 45 4.70 18.05 4.32
CA VAL A 45 3.43 17.52 3.79
C VAL A 45 3.65 16.14 3.14
N LEU A 46 4.74 15.98 2.38
CA LEU A 46 5.08 14.71 1.76
C LEU A 46 5.40 13.63 2.81
N GLN A 47 6.18 13.97 3.83
CA GLN A 47 6.49 13.06 4.94
C GLN A 47 5.23 12.65 5.70
N GLU A 48 4.28 13.56 5.92
CA GLU A 48 3.02 13.23 6.59
C GLU A 48 2.17 12.28 5.76
N LYS A 49 2.05 12.52 4.45
CA LYS A 49 1.37 11.61 3.52
C LYS A 49 2.02 10.23 3.51
N LEU A 50 3.36 10.18 3.45
CA LEU A 50 4.10 8.92 3.46
C LEU A 50 3.85 8.14 4.77
N LYS A 51 3.86 8.82 5.93
CA LYS A 51 3.55 8.19 7.22
C LYS A 51 2.14 7.59 7.25
N LYS A 52 1.14 8.31 6.73
CA LYS A 52 -0.24 7.85 6.62
C LYS A 52 -0.34 6.60 5.73
N GLU A 53 0.33 6.61 4.59
CA GLU A 53 0.35 5.47 3.67
C GLU A 53 1.03 4.24 4.31
N LEU A 54 2.16 4.44 5.00
CA LEU A 54 2.87 3.37 5.69
C LEU A 54 2.03 2.75 6.81
N ALA A 55 1.28 3.57 7.55
CA ALA A 55 0.34 3.09 8.57
C ALA A 55 -0.77 2.23 7.95
N LEU A 56 -1.33 2.66 6.80
CA LEU A 56 -2.33 1.90 6.07
C LEU A 56 -1.80 0.55 5.59
N GLN A 57 -0.59 0.54 4.99
CA GLN A 57 0.04 -0.70 4.52
C GLN A 57 0.31 -1.68 5.66
N LYS A 58 0.76 -1.20 6.83
CA LYS A 58 0.92 -2.02 8.03
C LYS A 58 -0.40 -2.60 8.51
N ALA A 59 -1.45 -1.79 8.59
CA ALA A 59 -2.78 -2.26 8.98
C ALA A 59 -3.31 -3.34 8.03
N ILE A 60 -3.11 -3.17 6.71
CA ILE A 60 -3.45 -4.18 5.70
C ILE A 60 -2.68 -5.48 5.93
N LEU A 61 -1.39 -5.39 6.25
CA LEU A 61 -0.55 -6.56 6.53
C LEU A 61 -1.01 -7.30 7.80
N GLU A 62 -1.35 -6.57 8.86
CA GLU A 62 -1.89 -7.15 10.10
C GLU A 62 -3.22 -7.88 9.84
N ILE A 63 -4.12 -7.27 9.07
CA ILE A 63 -5.39 -7.90 8.66
C ILE A 63 -5.12 -9.18 7.85
N LYS A 64 -4.20 -9.14 6.88
CA LYS A 64 -3.82 -10.31 6.08
C LYS A 64 -3.19 -11.43 6.90
N ASN A 65 -2.37 -11.10 7.89
CA ASN A 65 -1.74 -12.08 8.77
C ASN A 65 -2.74 -12.73 9.72
N LYS A 66 -3.73 -11.97 10.21
CA LYS A 66 -4.73 -12.45 11.17
C LYS A 66 -5.88 -13.24 10.52
N TYR A 67 -6.28 -12.89 9.29
CA TYR A 67 -7.50 -13.39 8.65
C TYR A 67 -7.28 -13.99 7.25
N ASP A 68 -6.03 -14.35 6.92
CA ASP A 68 -5.56 -14.87 5.63
C ASP A 68 -5.42 -13.85 4.49
N LYS A 69 -4.75 -14.29 3.42
CA LYS A 69 -4.42 -13.49 2.22
C LYS A 69 -5.65 -12.85 1.55
N ASN A 70 -6.82 -13.45 1.68
CA ASN A 70 -8.08 -12.98 1.09
C ASN A 70 -8.94 -12.14 2.05
N ALA A 71 -8.45 -11.83 3.25
CA ALA A 71 -9.20 -11.07 4.25
C ALA A 71 -9.69 -9.72 3.74
N VAL A 72 -8.81 -8.96 3.06
CA VAL A 72 -9.12 -7.62 2.56
C VAL A 72 -10.24 -7.67 1.53
N LEU A 73 -10.19 -8.65 0.61
CA LEU A 73 -11.21 -8.85 -0.41
C LEU A 73 -12.55 -9.21 0.24
N LYS A 74 -12.55 -10.15 1.20
CA LYS A 74 -13.76 -10.53 1.93
C LYS A 74 -14.38 -9.37 2.71
N VAL A 75 -13.58 -8.50 3.31
CA VAL A 75 -14.10 -7.33 4.05
C VAL A 75 -14.76 -6.34 3.09
N MET A 76 -14.17 -6.09 1.93
CA MET A 76 -14.78 -5.23 0.90
C MET A 76 -16.08 -5.83 0.35
N ASP A 77 -16.12 -7.16 0.18
CA ASP A 77 -17.32 -7.89 -0.25
C ASP A 77 -18.45 -7.90 0.81
N LEU A 78 -18.15 -7.55 2.06
CA LEU A 78 -19.08 -7.49 3.19
C LEU A 78 -19.47 -6.06 3.60
N GLN A 79 -18.96 -5.05 2.89
CA GLN A 79 -19.34 -3.65 3.11
C GLN A 79 -20.80 -3.40 2.69
N ASP A 80 -21.52 -2.54 3.40
CA ASP A 80 -22.89 -2.15 3.04
C ASP A 80 -22.94 -1.61 1.60
N GLY A 81 -23.70 -2.30 0.73
CA GLY A 81 -23.80 -2.03 -0.70
C GLY A 81 -22.99 -2.96 -1.62
N ALA A 82 -22.22 -3.90 -1.08
CA ALA A 82 -21.51 -4.90 -1.88
C ALA A 82 -22.46 -6.02 -2.37
N THR A 83 -22.49 -6.25 -3.68
CA THR A 83 -23.37 -7.24 -4.34
C THR A 83 -22.85 -8.69 -4.24
N ALA A 84 -21.73 -8.91 -3.55
CA ALA A 84 -21.08 -10.21 -3.47
C ALA A 84 -21.95 -11.24 -2.73
N LYS A 85 -22.66 -10.82 -1.68
CA LYS A 85 -23.58 -11.68 -0.91
C LYS A 85 -24.78 -12.10 -1.75
N GLU A 86 -25.46 -11.14 -2.40
CA GLU A 86 -26.62 -11.40 -3.27
C GLU A 86 -26.26 -12.34 -4.43
N ARG A 87 -25.11 -12.11 -5.07
CA ARG A 87 -24.59 -12.97 -6.14
C ARG A 87 -24.27 -14.38 -5.64
N ASN A 88 -23.66 -14.51 -4.46
CA ASN A 88 -23.35 -15.82 -3.87
C ASN A 88 -24.62 -16.60 -3.53
N GLU A 89 -25.68 -15.93 -3.09
CA GLU A 89 -27.00 -16.57 -2.88
C GLU A 89 -27.66 -17.00 -4.20
N GLN A 90 -27.46 -16.24 -5.29
CA GLN A 90 -28.03 -16.55 -6.61
C GLN A 90 -27.30 -17.70 -7.34
N ILE A 91 -25.97 -17.80 -7.21
CA ILE A 91 -25.15 -18.82 -7.90
C ILE A 91 -24.91 -20.05 -7.01
N GLY A 92 -24.86 -19.86 -5.68
CA GLY A 92 -24.41 -20.87 -4.71
C GLY A 92 -25.38 -22.02 -4.42
N GLY A 93 -26.52 -22.12 -5.12
CA GLY A 93 -27.33 -23.34 -5.16
C GLY A 93 -28.04 -23.77 -3.86
N HIS A 94 -27.82 -23.10 -2.73
CA HIS A 94 -28.51 -23.40 -1.47
C HIS A 94 -29.65 -22.40 -1.23
N LYS A 95 -30.67 -22.46 -2.08
CA LYS A 95 -32.03 -22.16 -1.63
C LYS A 95 -32.48 -23.31 -0.72
N LYS A 96 -32.87 -23.00 0.50
CA LYS A 96 -34.11 -23.56 1.05
C LYS A 96 -35.22 -22.57 0.75
#